data_AF-A0A2R7QIL6-F1
#
_entry.id   AF-A0A2R7QIL6-F1
#
_cell.length_a   1.000
_cell.length_b   1.000
_cell.length_c   1.000
_cell.angle_alpha   90.00
_cell.angle_beta   90.00
_cell.angle_gamma   90.00
#
_symmetry.space_group_name_H-M   'P 1'
#
loop_
_entity.id
_entity.type
_entity.pdbx_description
1 polymer ?
#
loop_
_entity_poly.entity_id
_entity_poly.type
_entity_poly.pdbx_seq_one_letter_code
_entity_poly.pdbx_strand_id
1 'polypeptide(L)'
;MHHSLRLIAALALLLPLAAQAATRVDERAPLGAGGRVEVSNIAGKVSVRGWDRNEVALSGSMADGLTLKQDRSANRVRWEVVYPRGRSNGGATLE
;
A
#
# COMPACT_ATOMS: atom_id res chain seq x y z
N MET A 1 35.30 29.42 -27.36
CA MET A 1 35.09 28.64 -26.11
C MET A 1 33.59 28.48 -25.80
N HIS A 2 32.77 28.03 -26.77
CA HIS A 2 31.29 27.94 -26.59
C HIS A 2 30.72 26.53 -26.87
N HIS A 3 31.56 25.56 -27.24
CA HIS A 3 31.12 24.20 -27.60
C HIS A 3 31.07 23.26 -26.38
N SER A 4 31.92 23.50 -25.38
CA SER A 4 31.96 22.78 -24.11
C SER A 4 30.73 23.03 -23.22
N LEU A 5 30.07 24.18 -23.39
CA LEU A 5 28.85 24.50 -22.63
C LEU A 5 27.60 23.83 -23.18
N ARG A 6 27.58 23.48 -24.48
CA ARG A 6 26.44 22.81 -25.14
C ARG A 6 26.38 21.30 -24.86
N LEU A 7 27.52 20.66 -24.56
CA LEU A 7 27.59 19.23 -24.24
C LEU A 7 27.10 18.91 -22.82
N ILE A 8 27.13 19.87 -21.89
CA ILE A 8 26.65 19.69 -20.51
C ILE A 8 25.13 19.76 -20.44
N ALA A 9 24.48 20.53 -21.32
CA ALA A 9 23.03 20.65 -21.37
C ALA A 9 22.30 19.38 -21.87
N ALA A 10 23.00 18.48 -22.58
CA ALA A 10 22.41 17.24 -23.10
C ALA A 10 22.37 16.09 -22.07
N LEU A 11 23.14 16.17 -20.98
CA LEU A 11 23.23 15.08 -19.98
C LEU A 11 22.23 15.24 -18.82
N ALA A 12 21.56 16.38 -18.69
CA ALA A 12 20.61 16.65 -17.61
C ALA A 12 19.21 16.00 -17.81
N LEU A 13 18.96 15.34 -18.96
CA LEU A 13 17.65 14.80 -19.33
C LEU A 13 17.52 13.28 -19.10
N LEU A 14 18.25 12.72 -18.12
CA LEU A 14 18.14 11.33 -17.67
C LEU A 14 17.80 11.26 -16.17
N LEU A 15 17.03 12.21 -15.65
CA LEU A 15 16.43 12.06 -14.34
C LEU A 15 15.40 10.91 -14.42
N PRO A 16 15.59 9.81 -13.68
CA PRO A 16 14.57 8.78 -13.60
C PRO A 16 13.32 9.42 -12.99
N LEU A 17 12.22 9.45 -13.72
CA LEU A 17 10.90 9.63 -13.13
C LEU A 17 10.74 8.47 -12.13
N ALA A 18 10.95 8.74 -10.85
CA ALA A 18 10.62 7.81 -9.79
C ALA A 18 9.11 7.59 -9.87
N ALA A 19 8.70 6.51 -10.55
CA ALA A 19 7.31 6.10 -10.60
C ALA A 19 6.86 5.85 -9.16
N GLN A 20 5.90 6.64 -8.68
CA GLN A 20 5.22 6.42 -7.42
C GLN A 20 4.43 5.11 -7.57
N ALA A 21 5.04 4.03 -7.10
CA ALA A 21 4.58 2.68 -7.37
C ALA A 21 3.59 2.27 -6.28
N ALA A 22 2.29 2.35 -6.62
CA ALA A 22 1.22 1.90 -5.76
C ALA A 22 1.55 0.54 -5.11
N THR A 23 1.38 0.46 -3.79
CA THR A 23 1.72 -0.74 -3.00
C THR A 23 0.77 -1.88 -3.37
N ARG A 24 1.29 -2.96 -3.95
CA ARG A 24 0.48 -4.15 -4.29
C ARG A 24 0.16 -4.94 -3.02
N VAL A 25 -1.06 -5.45 -2.95
CA VAL A 25 -1.55 -6.37 -1.91
C VAL A 25 -1.98 -7.68 -2.57
N ASP A 26 -1.53 -8.80 -2.01
CA ASP A 26 -2.02 -10.15 -2.31
C ASP A 26 -2.01 -10.95 -1.01
N GLU A 27 -3.17 -10.98 -0.34
CA GLU A 27 -3.35 -11.64 0.94
C GLU A 27 -4.39 -12.74 0.82
N ARG A 28 -4.12 -13.87 1.46
CA ARG A 28 -5.08 -14.99 1.53
C ARG A 28 -5.24 -15.45 2.97
N ALA A 29 -6.43 -15.93 3.30
CA ALA A 29 -6.72 -16.51 4.60
C ALA A 29 -7.80 -17.60 4.47
N PRO A 30 -7.65 -18.74 5.16
CA PRO A 30 -8.73 -19.72 5.25
C PRO A 30 -9.92 -19.10 5.97
N LEU A 31 -11.14 -19.41 5.52
CA LEU A 31 -12.36 -18.93 6.14
C LEU A 31 -13.45 -20.01 6.04
N GLY A 32 -13.97 -20.43 7.19
CA GLY A 32 -15.04 -21.43 7.26
C GLY A 32 -16.37 -20.93 6.72
N ALA A 33 -17.29 -21.85 6.46
CA ALA A 33 -18.66 -21.53 6.08
C ALA A 33 -19.32 -20.65 7.14
N GLY A 34 -19.91 -19.52 6.72
CA GLY A 34 -20.50 -18.53 7.64
C GLY A 34 -19.49 -17.60 8.33
N GLY A 35 -18.21 -17.64 7.92
CA GLY A 35 -17.20 -16.71 8.39
C GLY A 35 -17.47 -15.26 7.99
N ARG A 36 -16.95 -14.33 8.80
CA ARG A 36 -17.16 -12.89 8.58
C ARG A 36 -15.94 -12.23 7.97
N VAL A 37 -16.14 -11.51 6.88
CA VAL A 37 -15.13 -10.65 6.25
C VAL A 37 -15.48 -9.19 6.49
N GLU A 38 -14.55 -8.42 7.02
CA GLU A 38 -14.68 -6.99 7.23
C GLU A 38 -13.58 -6.25 6.47
N VAL A 39 -13.97 -5.31 5.61
CA VAL A 39 -13.05 -4.49 4.82
C VAL A 39 -13.35 -3.02 5.09
N SER A 40 -12.36 -2.31 5.61
CA SER A 40 -12.40 -0.87 5.81
C SER A 40 -11.46 -0.19 4.82
N ASN A 41 -12.05 0.63 3.96
CA ASN A 41 -11.33 1.35 2.91
C ASN A 41 -11.43 2.87 3.14
N ILE A 42 -10.29 3.56 3.14
CA ILE A 42 -10.24 5.02 3.27
C ILE A 42 -10.64 5.70 1.96
N ALA A 43 -10.19 5.18 0.81
CA ALA A 43 -10.44 5.76 -0.50
C ALA A 43 -10.31 4.73 -1.62
N GLY A 44 -11.09 4.89 -2.70
CA GLY A 44 -11.06 3.99 -3.86
C GLY A 44 -12.25 3.03 -3.89
N LYS A 45 -12.06 1.86 -4.52
CA LYS A 45 -13.14 0.91 -4.84
C LYS A 45 -12.84 -0.47 -4.27
N VAL A 46 -13.82 -1.07 -3.61
CA VAL A 46 -13.80 -2.47 -3.17
C VAL A 46 -14.85 -3.24 -3.96
N SER A 47 -14.47 -4.38 -4.53
CA SER A 47 -15.38 -5.31 -5.20
C SER A 47 -15.33 -6.64 -4.46
N VAL A 48 -16.49 -7.12 -4.01
CA VAL A 48 -16.62 -8.43 -3.37
C VAL A 48 -17.20 -9.41 -4.38
N ARG A 49 -16.56 -10.59 -4.50
CA ARG A 49 -17.05 -11.69 -5.35
C ARG A 49 -16.94 -12.99 -4.56
N GLY A 50 -17.99 -13.79 -4.63
CA GLY A 50 -17.95 -15.17 -4.15
C GLY A 50 -17.22 -16.08 -5.12
N TRP A 51 -16.67 -17.17 -4.61
CA TRP A 51 -15.96 -18.21 -5.36
C TRP A 51 -16.10 -19.55 -4.64
N ASP A 52 -15.65 -20.61 -5.28
CA ASP A 52 -15.84 -22.03 -4.90
C ASP A 52 -14.80 -22.55 -3.89
N ARG A 53 -14.11 -21.65 -3.17
CA ARG A 53 -13.08 -22.02 -2.18
C ARG A 53 -13.46 -21.54 -0.77
N ASN A 54 -13.11 -22.36 0.22
CA ASN A 54 -13.25 -22.05 1.66
C ASN A 54 -12.12 -21.14 2.15
N GLU A 55 -11.87 -20.06 1.42
CA GLU A 55 -10.84 -19.08 1.73
C GLU A 55 -11.29 -17.70 1.24
N VAL A 56 -10.63 -16.67 1.74
CA VAL A 56 -10.81 -15.29 1.29
C VAL A 56 -9.48 -14.78 0.74
N ALA A 57 -9.55 -14.12 -0.41
CA ALA A 57 -8.41 -13.50 -1.07
C ALA A 57 -8.65 -11.99 -1.21
N LEU A 58 -7.67 -11.20 -0.79
CA LEU A 58 -7.63 -9.76 -1.00
C LEU A 58 -6.50 -9.45 -1.99
N SER A 59 -6.87 -8.91 -3.14
CA SER A 59 -5.92 -8.47 -4.16
C SER A 59 -6.19 -7.03 -4.56
N GLY A 60 -5.13 -6.29 -4.86
CA GLY A 60 -5.26 -4.92 -5.35
C GLY A 60 -4.01 -4.09 -5.16
N SER A 61 -4.19 -2.78 -5.21
CA SER A 61 -3.14 -1.81 -4.97
C SER A 61 -3.64 -0.70 -4.05
N MET A 62 -2.76 -0.24 -3.18
CA MET A 62 -2.96 0.89 -2.29
C MET A 62 -2.10 2.06 -2.75
N ALA A 63 -2.56 3.28 -2.49
CA ALA A 63 -1.75 4.47 -2.70
C ALA A 63 -0.51 4.45 -1.78
N ASP A 64 0.54 5.15 -2.21
CA ASP A 64 1.79 5.23 -1.46
C ASP A 64 1.57 5.87 -0.10
N GLY A 65 2.34 5.38 0.89
CA GLY A 65 2.22 5.84 2.27
C GLY A 65 0.96 5.35 2.98
N LEU A 66 0.23 4.38 2.44
CA LEU A 66 -0.80 3.64 3.17
C LEU A 66 -0.26 2.31 3.69
N THR A 67 -0.84 1.80 4.76
CA THR A 67 -0.51 0.48 5.32
C THR A 67 -1.77 -0.35 5.48
N LEU A 68 -1.67 -1.64 5.17
CA LEU A 68 -2.74 -2.60 5.45
C LEU A 68 -2.57 -3.17 6.86
N LYS A 69 -3.50 -2.86 7.76
CA LYS A 69 -3.62 -3.55 9.04
C LYS A 69 -4.52 -4.76 8.85
N GLN A 70 -4.07 -5.90 9.36
CA GLN A 70 -4.80 -7.15 9.28
C GLN A 70 -5.01 -7.75 10.68
N ASP A 71 -6.23 -8.23 10.90
CA ASP A 71 -6.61 -9.00 12.09
C ASP A 71 -7.29 -10.29 11.62
N ARG A 72 -6.75 -11.42 12.06
CA ARG A 72 -7.23 -12.77 11.72
C ARG A 72 -7.62 -13.47 13.01
N SER A 73 -8.86 -13.93 13.08
CA SER A 73 -9.41 -14.76 14.15
C SER A 73 -10.02 -16.02 13.54
N ALA A 74 -10.33 -17.03 14.38
CA ALA A 74 -10.81 -18.34 13.92
C ALA A 74 -11.99 -18.31 12.94
N ASN A 75 -12.87 -17.30 13.04
CA ASN A 75 -14.03 -17.15 12.14
C ASN A 75 -14.20 -15.72 11.58
N ARG A 76 -13.14 -14.91 11.61
CA ARG A 76 -13.21 -13.51 11.16
C ARG A 76 -11.89 -13.08 10.54
N VAL A 77 -11.99 -12.41 9.40
CA VAL A 77 -10.86 -11.71 8.78
C VAL A 77 -11.25 -10.24 8.66
N ARG A 78 -10.41 -9.36 9.20
CA ARG A 78 -10.56 -7.91 9.07
C ARG A 78 -9.33 -7.32 8.40
N TRP A 79 -9.60 -6.54 7.37
CA TRP A 79 -8.61 -5.75 6.65
C TRP A 79 -8.96 -4.27 6.76
N GLU A 80 -7.97 -3.47 7.13
CA GLU A 80 -8.14 -2.04 7.31
C GLU A 80 -6.98 -1.30 6.66
N VAL A 81 -7.29 -0.46 5.67
CA VAL A 81 -6.31 0.46 5.10
C VAL A 81 -6.19 1.64 6.05
N VAL A 82 -4.97 1.94 6.51
CA VAL A 82 -4.69 3.04 7.46
C VAL A 82 -3.56 3.92 6.97
N TYR A 83 -3.60 5.21 7.35
CA TYR A 83 -2.40 6.03 7.32
C TYR A 83 -1.42 5.55 8.40
N PRO A 84 -0.12 5.41 8.08
CA PRO A 84 0.89 5.06 9.04
C PRO A 84 0.95 6.16 10.10
N ARG A 85 0.70 5.79 11.35
CA ARG A 85 0.94 6.71 12.46
C ARG A 85 2.44 6.75 12.70
N GLY A 86 3.09 7.86 12.33
CA GLY A 86 4.49 8.09 12.64
C GLY A 86 4.69 8.07 14.15
N ARG A 87 5.37 7.05 14.67
CA ARG A 87 5.89 7.07 16.04
C ARG A 87 7.15 7.92 16.02
N SER A 88 6.98 9.24 16.08
CA SER A 88 8.08 10.14 16.40
C SER A 88 8.43 9.96 17.87
N ASN A 89 9.48 9.18 18.15
CA ASN A 89 10.20 9.21 19.43
C ASN A 89 11.35 10.23 19.35
N GLY A 90 11.12 11.39 18.72
CA GLY A 90 12.06 12.50 18.75
C GLY A 90 11.86 13.31 20.02
N GLY A 91 12.60 12.98 21.08
CA GLY A 91 12.77 13.89 22.21
C GLY A 91 13.48 15.16 21.71
N ALA A 92 12.83 16.31 21.82
CA ALA A 92 13.48 17.59 21.63
C ALA A 92 14.08 18.01 22.98
N THR A 93 15.40 17.99 23.08
CA THR A 93 16.11 18.73 24.12
C THR A 93 16.14 20.20 23.69
N LEU A 94 15.56 21.07 24.50
CA LEU A 94 15.77 22.51 24.40
C LEU A 94 16.94 22.85 25.31
N GLU A 95 18.00 23.43 24.74
CA GLU A 95 19.02 24.19 25.49
C GLU A 95 18.65 25.66 25.52
#